data_AF-A0A928SSZ5-F1
#
_entry.id   AF-A0A928SSZ5-F1
#
_cell.length_a   1.000
_cell.length_b   1.000
_cell.length_c   1.000
_cell.angle_alpha   90.00
_cell.angle_beta   90.00
_cell.angle_gamma   90.00
#
_symmetry.space_group_name_H-M   'P 1'
#
loop_
_entity.id
_entity.type
_entity.pdbx_description
1 polymer ?
#
loop_
_entity_poly.entity_id
_entity_poly.type
_entity_poly.pdbx_seq_one_letter_code
_entity_poly.pdbx_strand_id
1 'polypeptide(L)'
;MKRAPLGLGLAALLCSSAAGAYCPSYTLSSSNNTYNCGVEAVNGTNPTPTQWQAIFDVVAKGPPAWGNQGPAVADIGQGCGKPEAMHDVPARFPCELLKAIAMAESGWTQFCVPDMPADQVGGPSRTIISFDCGYGVGQVTSGMHKGETPAFDQKRVAAEPTYNMATGASILASKWRATKCVGDNQPSIVENWYTAVWAYNGLAYSNNPSNPTYSSSRGVYNPAVGGAAPYQEKVFGRVEYPSGNPAYWPSVELAYPNPADVGGTGSPPDLPEPSCASPTDCGNKRSVHTSSCFSTGTGGAGGSGSGGAPAGGGGGGAPSGGGGPTVGGAAGSAGSAGAGALGGFAGGAGAATSGGAPSAGGGPGNPASGDEDDVSGGCACRLKPRPGDASAPLWLGVALVWAVARRRARG
;
A
#
# COMPACT_ATOMS: atom_id res chain seq x y z
N MET A 1 32.69 46.77 45.71
CA MET A 1 32.81 45.58 44.83
C MET A 1 31.49 45.36 44.09
N LYS A 2 31.52 44.74 42.90
CA LYS A 2 30.40 44.73 41.94
C LYS A 2 29.25 43.80 42.41
N ARG A 3 28.00 44.22 42.20
CA ARG A 3 26.81 43.35 42.36
C ARG A 3 26.72 42.41 41.15
N ALA A 4 26.56 41.11 41.40
CA ALA A 4 26.24 40.13 40.36
C ALA A 4 24.72 39.91 40.29
N PRO A 5 24.09 39.84 39.10
CA PRO A 5 22.67 39.50 38.98
C PRO A 5 22.46 37.98 39.03
N LEU A 6 21.45 37.52 39.78
CA LEU A 6 20.92 36.17 39.62
C LEU A 6 20.18 36.08 38.28
N GLY A 7 20.65 35.22 37.38
CA GLY A 7 19.87 34.79 36.22
C GLY A 7 18.97 33.62 36.60
N LEU A 8 17.65 33.80 36.55
CA LEU A 8 16.71 32.67 36.59
C LEU A 8 16.83 31.89 35.26
N GLY A 9 17.38 30.68 35.33
CA GLY A 9 17.34 29.73 34.22
C GLY A 9 15.94 29.13 34.08
N LEU A 10 15.16 29.62 33.11
CA LEU A 10 13.86 29.03 32.78
C LEU A 10 14.09 27.78 31.91
N ALA A 11 14.19 26.61 32.57
CA ALA A 11 14.31 25.33 31.88
C ALA A 11 12.98 24.97 31.21
N ALA A 12 12.84 25.32 29.92
CA ALA A 12 11.71 24.90 29.10
C ALA A 12 11.80 23.38 28.85
N LEU A 13 11.05 22.61 29.65
CA LEU A 13 10.78 21.20 29.40
C LEU A 13 10.00 21.07 28.09
N LEU A 14 10.73 20.90 26.98
CA LEU A 14 10.18 20.47 25.70
C LEU A 14 9.72 19.01 25.83
N CYS A 15 8.51 18.82 26.38
CA CYS A 15 7.79 17.57 26.23
C CYS A 15 7.54 17.34 24.74
N SER A 16 8.44 16.57 24.12
CA SER A 16 8.28 16.04 22.78
C SER A 16 7.07 15.12 22.79
N SER A 17 5.91 15.68 22.49
CA SER A 17 4.67 14.93 22.30
C SER A 17 4.86 14.14 21.01
N ALA A 18 5.32 12.90 21.14
CA ALA A 18 5.25 11.92 20.08
C ALA A 18 3.82 11.94 19.54
N ALA A 19 3.67 12.11 18.22
CA ALA A 19 2.38 11.88 17.61
C ALA A 19 1.98 10.44 17.93
N GLY A 20 0.81 10.27 18.58
CA GLY A 20 0.30 8.94 18.87
C GLY A 20 0.21 8.13 17.59
N ALA A 21 0.60 6.86 17.64
CA ALA A 21 0.33 5.95 16.53
C ALA A 21 -1.19 5.88 16.36
N TYR A 22 -1.67 6.16 15.15
CA TYR A 22 -3.08 6.07 14.80
C TYR A 22 -3.52 4.60 14.95
N CYS A 23 -4.43 4.35 15.88
CA CYS A 23 -4.75 3.02 16.40
C CYS A 23 -6.27 2.78 16.45
N PRO A 24 -6.97 2.82 15.30
CA PRO A 24 -8.39 2.54 15.26
C PRO A 24 -8.66 1.07 15.57
N SER A 25 -9.76 0.80 16.26
CA SER A 25 -10.26 -0.57 16.45
C SER A 25 -11.79 -0.58 16.38
N TYR A 26 -12.35 -0.42 15.19
CA TYR A 26 -13.78 -0.58 14.89
C TYR A 26 -14.21 -2.06 14.92
N THR A 27 -13.97 -2.71 16.06
CA THR A 27 -14.27 -4.13 16.32
C THR A 27 -15.75 -4.45 16.15
N LEU A 28 -16.07 -5.71 15.82
CA LEU A 28 -17.45 -6.16 15.61
C LEU A 28 -18.43 -5.71 16.73
N SER A 29 -18.00 -5.80 18.00
CA SER A 29 -18.76 -5.38 19.18
C SER A 29 -18.76 -3.88 19.50
N SER A 30 -18.06 -3.04 18.74
CA SER A 30 -18.03 -1.58 18.97
C SER A 30 -19.38 -0.94 18.65
N SER A 31 -19.81 -0.01 19.50
CA SER A 31 -21.02 0.80 19.24
C SER A 31 -20.84 1.78 18.07
N ASN A 32 -19.60 2.03 17.65
CA ASN A 32 -19.23 2.86 16.50
C ASN A 32 -18.91 2.03 15.25
N ASN A 33 -19.18 0.72 15.23
CA ASN A 33 -19.05 -0.14 14.05
C ASN A 33 -20.17 0.15 13.01
N THR A 34 -20.15 1.34 12.41
CA THR A 34 -21.18 1.77 11.44
C THR A 34 -21.01 1.15 10.05
N TYR A 35 -19.86 0.52 9.78
CA TYR A 35 -19.53 -0.09 8.49
C TYR A 35 -19.70 -1.62 8.48
N ASN A 36 -20.20 -2.22 9.56
CA ASN A 36 -20.46 -3.67 9.68
C ASN A 36 -19.19 -4.55 9.60
N CYS A 37 -18.10 -4.14 10.25
CA CYS A 37 -16.89 -4.95 10.36
C CYS A 37 -17.21 -6.29 11.03
N GLY A 38 -16.80 -7.40 10.39
CA GLY A 38 -17.37 -8.73 10.61
C GLY A 38 -16.69 -9.56 11.69
N VAL A 39 -15.54 -9.13 12.22
CA VAL A 39 -14.71 -9.90 13.17
C VAL A 39 -14.33 -9.04 14.38
N GLU A 40 -14.30 -9.66 15.56
CA GLU A 40 -13.74 -9.00 16.75
C GLU A 40 -12.22 -8.79 16.63
N ALA A 41 -11.74 -7.67 17.14
CA ALA A 41 -10.33 -7.43 17.37
C ALA A 41 -9.78 -8.46 18.36
N VAL A 42 -8.60 -8.98 18.06
CA VAL A 42 -7.93 -10.00 18.87
C VAL A 42 -6.78 -9.35 19.63
N ASN A 43 -6.73 -9.58 20.94
CA ASN A 43 -5.62 -9.07 21.77
C ASN A 43 -4.29 -9.67 21.30
N GLY A 44 -3.26 -8.84 21.20
CA GLY A 44 -1.97 -9.26 20.66
C GLY A 44 -0.84 -8.25 20.82
N THR A 45 0.36 -8.72 20.51
CA THR A 45 1.62 -7.97 20.56
C THR A 45 2.23 -7.98 19.17
N ASN A 46 2.72 -6.84 18.69
CA ASN A 46 3.38 -6.79 17.38
C ASN A 46 4.63 -7.69 17.34
N PRO A 47 4.89 -8.34 16.20
CA PRO A 47 6.22 -8.83 15.87
C PRO A 47 7.26 -7.71 16.04
N THR A 48 8.44 -8.06 16.53
CA THR A 48 9.62 -7.18 16.46
C THR A 48 10.00 -6.89 15.00
N PRO A 49 10.77 -5.84 14.68
CA PRO A 49 11.24 -5.58 13.32
C PRO A 49 11.91 -6.80 12.67
N THR A 50 12.73 -7.55 13.39
CA THR A 50 13.36 -8.79 12.90
C THR A 50 12.35 -9.91 12.60
N GLN A 51 11.30 -10.05 13.40
CA GLN A 51 10.22 -11.00 13.13
C GLN A 51 9.37 -10.56 11.93
N TRP A 52 9.13 -9.26 11.77
CA TRP A 52 8.51 -8.71 10.57
C TRP A 52 9.32 -9.00 9.31
N GLN A 53 10.65 -8.85 9.34
CA GLN A 53 11.52 -9.24 8.22
C GLN A 53 11.30 -10.71 7.82
N ALA A 54 11.31 -11.62 8.80
CA ALA A 54 11.06 -13.04 8.54
C ALA A 54 9.66 -13.31 7.96
N ILE A 55 8.64 -12.56 8.40
CA ILE A 55 7.29 -12.63 7.83
C ILE A 55 7.30 -12.16 6.37
N PHE A 56 7.87 -10.99 6.05
CA PHE A 56 7.95 -10.50 4.67
C PHE A 56 8.77 -11.44 3.77
N ASP A 57 9.86 -12.03 4.26
CA ASP A 57 10.68 -12.98 3.52
C ASP A 57 9.99 -14.32 3.25
N VAL A 58 9.01 -14.71 4.07
CA VAL A 58 8.14 -15.87 3.82
C VAL A 58 7.02 -15.49 2.86
N VAL A 59 6.37 -14.33 3.05
CA VAL A 59 5.27 -13.88 2.19
C VAL A 59 5.74 -13.55 0.77
N ALA A 60 6.90 -12.92 0.58
CA ALA A 60 7.46 -12.62 -0.74
C ALA A 60 7.65 -13.87 -1.63
N LYS A 61 7.95 -15.02 -1.01
CA LYS A 61 8.16 -16.31 -1.70
C LYS A 61 6.86 -17.02 -2.10
N GLY A 62 5.70 -16.52 -1.67
CA GLY A 62 4.40 -17.01 -2.10
C GLY A 62 3.84 -18.22 -1.34
N PRO A 63 2.68 -18.75 -1.79
CA PRO A 63 1.99 -19.87 -1.16
C PRO A 63 2.85 -21.10 -0.84
N PRO A 64 3.80 -21.53 -1.70
CA PRO A 64 4.67 -22.67 -1.39
C PRO A 64 5.57 -22.46 -0.16
N ALA A 65 5.84 -21.21 0.24
CA ALA A 65 6.68 -20.89 1.38
C ALA A 65 5.89 -20.67 2.68
N TRP A 66 4.71 -20.03 2.61
CA TRP A 66 3.88 -19.82 3.80
C TRP A 66 3.00 -21.03 4.17
N GLY A 67 2.69 -21.92 3.21
CA GLY A 67 1.92 -23.13 3.46
C GLY A 67 0.56 -22.84 4.12
N ASN A 68 0.37 -23.31 5.35
CA ASN A 68 -0.86 -23.07 6.12
C ASN A 68 -0.88 -21.73 6.90
N GLN A 69 0.21 -20.95 6.88
CA GLN A 69 0.33 -19.63 7.55
C GLN A 69 -0.28 -18.49 6.73
N GLY A 70 -0.85 -18.78 5.56
CA GLY A 70 -1.59 -17.84 4.72
C GLY A 70 -2.71 -18.55 3.96
N PRO A 71 -3.54 -17.83 3.19
CA PRO A 71 -4.54 -18.43 2.32
C PRO A 71 -3.92 -19.10 1.09
N ALA A 72 -4.71 -19.91 0.39
CA ALA A 72 -4.37 -20.35 -0.96
C ALA A 72 -4.48 -19.17 -1.93
N VAL A 73 -3.58 -19.12 -2.93
CA VAL A 73 -3.58 -18.11 -3.99
C VAL A 73 -3.36 -18.84 -5.30
N ALA A 74 -4.20 -18.54 -6.30
CA ALA A 74 -3.98 -19.01 -7.65
C ALA A 74 -2.70 -18.40 -8.24
N ASP A 75 -2.16 -19.05 -9.26
CA ASP A 75 -1.05 -18.54 -10.06
C ASP A 75 -1.36 -17.13 -10.62
N ILE A 76 -0.31 -16.44 -11.03
CA ILE A 76 -0.37 -15.10 -11.63
C ILE A 76 0.28 -15.15 -13.00
N GLY A 77 -0.22 -14.36 -13.94
CA GLY A 77 0.40 -14.29 -15.27
C GLY A 77 1.73 -13.55 -15.24
N GLN A 78 2.71 -14.03 -16.02
CA GLN A 78 4.00 -13.41 -16.30
C GLN A 78 4.18 -13.25 -17.82
N GLY A 79 4.78 -12.14 -18.26
CA GLY A 79 4.93 -11.78 -19.68
C GLY A 79 3.76 -10.92 -20.19
N CYS A 80 4.02 -10.01 -21.12
CA CYS A 80 2.98 -9.23 -21.82
C CYS A 80 3.07 -9.35 -23.35
N GLY A 81 3.68 -10.43 -23.82
CA GLY A 81 3.93 -10.72 -25.23
C GLY A 81 5.19 -10.07 -25.81
N LYS A 82 5.98 -9.33 -25.02
CA LYS A 82 7.14 -8.54 -25.52
C LYS A 82 8.20 -8.27 -24.42
N PRO A 83 9.28 -9.08 -24.32
CA PRO A 83 9.60 -10.26 -25.13
C PRO A 83 8.82 -11.54 -24.77
N GLU A 84 8.33 -11.70 -23.56
CA GLU A 84 7.81 -12.99 -23.06
C GLU A 84 6.31 -13.15 -23.30
N ALA A 85 5.89 -14.31 -23.80
CA ALA A 85 4.47 -14.64 -23.95
C ALA A 85 3.80 -14.82 -22.58
N MET A 86 2.60 -14.26 -22.42
CA MET A 86 1.82 -14.38 -21.19
C MET A 86 1.56 -15.85 -20.84
N HIS A 87 1.99 -16.26 -19.65
CA HIS A 87 1.79 -17.61 -19.10
C HIS A 87 1.67 -17.55 -17.57
N ASP A 88 1.05 -18.55 -16.96
CA ASP A 88 0.85 -18.57 -15.51
C ASP A 88 2.09 -19.09 -14.75
N VAL A 89 2.43 -18.42 -13.65
CA VAL A 89 3.50 -18.79 -12.72
C VAL A 89 3.03 -18.74 -11.26
N PRO A 90 3.62 -19.56 -10.35
CA PRO A 90 3.31 -19.49 -8.92
C PRO A 90 3.49 -18.08 -8.36
N ALA A 91 2.46 -17.58 -7.66
CA ALA A 91 2.44 -16.24 -7.11
C ALA A 91 3.67 -15.95 -6.23
N ARG A 92 4.42 -14.91 -6.59
CA ARG A 92 5.54 -14.34 -5.83
C ARG A 92 5.40 -12.82 -5.82
N PHE A 93 6.01 -12.17 -4.84
CA PHE A 93 5.79 -10.74 -4.59
C PHE A 93 7.12 -10.04 -4.28
N PRO A 94 7.35 -8.82 -4.79
CA PRO A 94 8.55 -8.08 -4.46
C PRO A 94 8.62 -7.76 -2.96
N CYS A 95 9.74 -8.10 -2.33
CA CYS A 95 9.90 -8.02 -0.88
C CYS A 95 9.89 -6.57 -0.38
N GLU A 96 10.61 -5.68 -1.08
CA GLU A 96 10.63 -4.23 -0.85
C GLU A 96 9.23 -3.63 -0.96
N LEU A 97 8.44 -4.12 -1.93
CA LEU A 97 7.08 -3.64 -2.17
C LEU A 97 6.10 -4.07 -1.08
N LEU A 98 6.11 -5.34 -0.66
CA LEU A 98 5.29 -5.80 0.48
C LEU A 98 5.62 -5.02 1.76
N LYS A 99 6.91 -4.78 2.01
CA LYS A 99 7.42 -3.97 3.12
C LYS A 99 6.92 -2.53 3.05
N ALA A 100 6.95 -1.92 1.88
CA ALA A 100 6.47 -0.55 1.65
C ALA A 100 4.93 -0.41 1.71
N ILE A 101 4.18 -1.40 1.23
CA ILE A 101 2.71 -1.47 1.37
C ILE A 101 2.35 -1.54 2.86
N ALA A 102 2.86 -2.52 3.61
CA ALA A 102 2.61 -2.63 5.06
C ALA A 102 3.02 -1.37 5.85
N MET A 103 4.04 -0.64 5.38
CA MET A 103 4.46 0.65 5.96
C MET A 103 3.51 1.79 5.59
N ALA A 104 2.89 1.76 4.42
CA ALA A 104 1.87 2.71 3.99
C ALA A 104 0.51 2.47 4.67
N GLU A 105 0.14 1.21 4.85
CA GLU A 105 -1.14 0.78 5.44
C GLU A 105 -1.19 1.02 6.96
N SER A 106 -0.18 0.56 7.71
CA SER A 106 -0.20 0.65 9.19
C SER A 106 1.13 0.94 9.87
N GLY A 107 2.20 1.20 9.10
CA GLY A 107 3.54 1.38 9.67
C GLY A 107 4.10 0.10 10.31
N TRP A 108 3.77 -1.08 9.76
CA TRP A 108 4.10 -2.41 10.32
C TRP A 108 3.42 -2.71 11.67
N THR A 109 2.20 -2.19 11.86
CA THR A 109 1.37 -2.44 13.05
C THR A 109 0.28 -3.47 12.74
N GLN A 110 0.25 -4.59 13.46
CA GLN A 110 -0.91 -5.50 13.50
C GLN A 110 -1.80 -5.17 14.71
N PHE A 111 -1.18 -4.87 15.85
CA PHE A 111 -1.86 -4.66 17.13
C PHE A 111 -1.41 -3.34 17.79
N CYS A 112 -2.33 -2.61 18.41
CA CYS A 112 -1.97 -1.57 19.38
C CYS A 112 -3.12 -1.29 20.36
N VAL A 113 -2.83 -0.48 21.38
CA VAL A 113 -3.84 0.06 22.30
C VAL A 113 -4.73 1.01 21.50
N PRO A 114 -6.06 0.81 21.44
CA PRO A 114 -6.90 1.65 20.61
C PRO A 114 -6.91 3.11 21.09
N ASP A 115 -6.80 4.06 20.16
CA ASP A 115 -6.99 5.50 20.40
C ASP A 115 -8.34 6.00 19.88
N MET A 116 -9.05 5.17 19.11
CA MET A 116 -10.42 5.40 18.62
C MET A 116 -11.08 4.06 18.19
N PRO A 117 -12.42 3.98 18.04
CA PRO A 117 -13.44 4.97 18.43
C PRO A 117 -13.57 5.11 19.96
N ALA A 118 -14.39 6.08 20.41
CA ALA A 118 -14.47 6.53 21.81
C ALA A 118 -14.79 5.41 22.83
N ASP A 119 -15.58 4.40 22.41
CA ASP A 119 -15.95 3.23 23.22
C ASP A 119 -14.83 2.18 23.37
N GLN A 120 -13.73 2.31 22.62
CA GLN A 120 -12.62 1.36 22.58
C GLN A 120 -11.30 1.91 23.17
N VAL A 121 -11.23 3.23 23.40
CA VAL A 121 -10.01 3.95 23.80
C VAL A 121 -9.38 3.37 25.06
N GLY A 122 -8.06 3.15 25.02
CA GLY A 122 -7.25 2.76 26.18
C GLY A 122 -7.44 1.31 26.65
N GLY A 123 -8.21 0.50 25.92
CA GLY A 123 -8.31 -0.94 26.17
C GLY A 123 -7.02 -1.71 25.83
N PRO A 124 -6.97 -3.04 26.05
CA PRO A 124 -5.80 -3.87 25.73
C PRO A 124 -5.37 -3.75 24.26
N SER A 125 -4.05 -3.89 24.05
CA SER A 125 -3.43 -3.97 22.72
C SER A 125 -4.06 -5.09 21.91
N ARG A 126 -4.62 -4.74 20.75
CA ARG A 126 -5.44 -5.63 19.92
C ARG A 126 -5.36 -5.24 18.45
N THR A 127 -5.92 -6.08 17.59
CA THR A 127 -5.94 -5.88 16.13
C THR A 127 -6.38 -4.46 15.77
N ILE A 128 -5.61 -3.76 14.95
CA ILE A 128 -6.08 -2.52 14.34
C ILE A 128 -7.18 -2.83 13.33
N ILE A 129 -8.28 -2.08 13.41
CA ILE A 129 -9.42 -2.21 12.52
C ILE A 129 -9.83 -0.80 12.16
N SER A 130 -9.60 -0.40 10.92
CA SER A 130 -10.01 0.91 10.39
C SER A 130 -11.52 1.02 10.23
N PHE A 131 -12.03 2.25 10.08
CA PHE A 131 -13.47 2.50 10.00
C PHE A 131 -14.13 1.80 8.81
N ASP A 132 -13.39 1.61 7.72
CA ASP A 132 -13.78 0.90 6.50
C ASP A 132 -13.57 -0.62 6.60
N CYS A 133 -13.34 -1.13 7.81
CA CYS A 133 -13.06 -2.53 8.10
C CYS A 133 -11.76 -3.07 7.49
N GLY A 134 -10.73 -2.22 7.33
CA GLY A 134 -9.35 -2.67 7.09
C GLY A 134 -8.70 -3.27 8.33
N TYR A 135 -8.40 -4.58 8.32
CA TYR A 135 -7.79 -5.30 9.45
C TYR A 135 -6.26 -5.41 9.34
N GLY A 136 -5.57 -5.10 10.43
CA GLY A 136 -4.17 -5.47 10.67
C GLY A 136 -3.15 -4.83 9.72
N VAL A 137 -1.97 -5.47 9.61
CA VAL A 137 -0.78 -4.90 8.97
C VAL A 137 -0.91 -4.62 7.47
N GLY A 138 -1.68 -5.44 6.76
CA GLY A 138 -1.98 -5.25 5.34
C GLY A 138 -3.26 -4.45 5.07
N GLN A 139 -3.96 -3.98 6.12
CA GLN A 139 -5.30 -3.36 6.05
C GLN A 139 -6.24 -4.17 5.13
N VAL A 140 -6.41 -5.44 5.47
CA VAL A 140 -7.26 -6.37 4.70
C VAL A 140 -8.72 -5.97 4.90
N THR A 141 -9.35 -5.40 3.87
CA THR A 141 -10.74 -4.91 3.89
C THR A 141 -11.72 -5.83 3.15
N SER A 142 -11.39 -6.24 1.93
CA SER A 142 -12.29 -7.06 1.10
C SER A 142 -12.47 -8.46 1.72
N GLY A 143 -13.71 -8.86 1.99
CA GLY A 143 -14.02 -10.12 2.68
C GLY A 143 -14.02 -10.02 4.21
N MET A 144 -13.86 -8.84 4.81
CA MET A 144 -13.86 -8.64 6.27
C MET A 144 -15.14 -8.02 6.85
N HIS A 145 -16.16 -7.77 6.02
CA HIS A 145 -17.46 -7.28 6.46
C HIS A 145 -18.37 -8.43 6.90
N LYS A 146 -19.35 -8.10 7.75
CA LYS A 146 -20.35 -9.02 8.27
C LYS A 146 -21.21 -9.59 7.14
N GLY A 147 -21.21 -10.91 7.01
CA GLY A 147 -21.95 -11.63 5.97
C GLY A 147 -21.15 -11.91 4.70
N GLU A 148 -19.95 -11.36 4.55
CA GLU A 148 -19.02 -11.80 3.50
C GLU A 148 -18.49 -13.20 3.80
N THR A 149 -18.29 -14.01 2.76
CA THR A 149 -17.77 -15.38 2.85
C THR A 149 -16.52 -15.53 1.97
N PRO A 150 -15.37 -14.97 2.37
CA PRO A 150 -14.13 -15.09 1.63
C PRO A 150 -13.58 -16.53 1.64
N ALA A 151 -12.65 -16.82 0.73
CA ALA A 151 -11.92 -18.09 0.68
C ALA A 151 -10.81 -18.20 1.75
N PHE A 152 -10.66 -17.20 2.62
CA PHE A 152 -9.66 -17.14 3.70
C PHE A 152 -10.35 -17.06 5.07
N ASP A 153 -9.62 -17.39 6.14
CA ASP A 153 -10.14 -17.32 7.51
C ASP A 153 -10.03 -15.88 8.06
N GLN A 154 -11.17 -15.20 8.14
CA GLN A 154 -11.27 -13.83 8.65
C GLN A 154 -10.75 -13.68 10.10
N LYS A 155 -10.87 -14.71 10.95
CA LYS A 155 -10.36 -14.66 12.34
C LYS A 155 -8.84 -14.71 12.35
N ARG A 156 -8.22 -15.48 11.45
CA ARG A 156 -6.76 -15.53 11.29
C ARG A 156 -6.22 -14.23 10.71
N VAL A 157 -6.95 -13.55 9.82
CA VAL A 157 -6.62 -12.19 9.38
C VAL A 157 -6.54 -11.20 10.56
N ALA A 158 -7.43 -11.32 11.55
CA ALA A 158 -7.37 -10.47 12.74
C ALA A 158 -6.25 -10.88 13.72
N ALA A 159 -6.05 -12.19 13.92
CA ALA A 159 -5.20 -12.75 14.98
C ALA A 159 -3.72 -13.00 14.60
N GLU A 160 -3.40 -13.25 13.34
CA GLU A 160 -2.09 -13.78 12.93
C GLU A 160 -1.36 -12.81 11.99
N PRO A 161 -0.24 -12.18 12.41
CA PRO A 161 0.56 -11.28 11.57
C PRO A 161 0.94 -11.85 10.20
N THR A 162 1.39 -13.10 10.14
CA THR A 162 1.74 -13.77 8.87
C THR A 162 0.52 -13.98 7.98
N TYR A 163 -0.62 -14.41 8.56
CA TYR A 163 -1.83 -14.69 7.80
C TYR A 163 -2.46 -13.40 7.27
N ASN A 164 -2.44 -12.32 8.06
CA ASN A 164 -2.87 -11.00 7.62
C ASN A 164 -2.05 -10.53 6.41
N MET A 165 -0.72 -10.56 6.51
CA MET A 165 0.17 -10.11 5.43
C MET A 165 0.07 -11.02 4.19
N ALA A 166 -0.04 -12.35 4.36
CA ALA A 166 -0.27 -13.27 3.26
C ALA A 166 -1.65 -13.08 2.60
N THR A 167 -2.67 -12.68 3.36
CA THR A 167 -3.99 -12.32 2.81
C THR A 167 -3.92 -11.01 2.03
N GLY A 168 -3.21 -9.99 2.53
CA GLY A 168 -2.88 -8.79 1.75
C GLY A 168 -2.16 -9.13 0.44
N ALA A 169 -1.15 -9.99 0.48
CA ALA A 169 -0.47 -10.48 -0.74
C ALA A 169 -1.42 -11.23 -1.69
N SER A 170 -2.37 -12.03 -1.19
CA SER A 170 -3.39 -12.69 -2.02
C SER A 170 -4.33 -11.69 -2.73
N ILE A 171 -4.65 -10.57 -2.08
CA ILE A 171 -5.40 -9.47 -2.68
C ILE A 171 -4.54 -8.80 -3.75
N LEU A 172 -3.27 -8.51 -3.48
CA LEU A 172 -2.34 -7.92 -4.45
C LEU A 172 -2.15 -8.79 -5.70
N ALA A 173 -2.03 -10.12 -5.56
CA ALA A 173 -2.03 -11.06 -6.69
C ALA A 173 -3.35 -11.01 -7.49
N SER A 174 -4.47 -10.81 -6.80
CA SER A 174 -5.78 -10.65 -7.43
C SER A 174 -5.92 -9.32 -8.17
N LYS A 175 -5.26 -8.25 -7.68
CA LYS A 175 -5.13 -6.98 -8.41
C LYS A 175 -4.26 -7.14 -9.66
N TRP A 176 -3.08 -7.76 -9.53
CA TRP A 176 -2.18 -8.06 -10.65
C TRP A 176 -2.89 -8.76 -11.82
N ARG A 177 -3.66 -9.83 -11.55
CA ARG A 177 -4.46 -10.52 -12.58
C ARG A 177 -5.60 -9.68 -13.18
N ALA A 178 -6.08 -8.66 -12.46
CA ALA A 178 -7.20 -7.82 -12.89
C ALA A 178 -6.73 -6.54 -13.62
N THR A 179 -5.46 -6.17 -13.50
CA THR A 179 -4.88 -4.96 -14.09
C THR A 179 -4.23 -5.22 -15.44
N LYS A 180 -4.07 -4.15 -16.22
CA LYS A 180 -3.25 -4.16 -17.43
C LYS A 180 -1.77 -4.26 -17.09
N CYS A 181 -0.99 -4.75 -18.06
CA CYS A 181 0.45 -4.94 -17.89
C CYS A 181 1.15 -3.62 -17.57
N VAL A 182 2.27 -3.74 -16.85
CA VAL A 182 3.31 -2.72 -16.81
C VAL A 182 4.59 -3.43 -17.23
N GLY A 183 5.32 -2.83 -18.17
CA GLY A 183 6.48 -3.49 -18.78
C GLY A 183 6.12 -4.83 -19.43
N ASP A 184 7.04 -5.79 -19.38
CA ASP A 184 6.75 -7.18 -19.76
C ASP A 184 6.13 -8.01 -18.62
N ASN A 185 5.40 -7.36 -17.71
CA ASN A 185 4.58 -7.99 -16.67
C ASN A 185 5.35 -9.07 -15.87
N GLN A 186 6.53 -8.72 -15.36
CA GLN A 186 7.45 -9.64 -14.67
C GLN A 186 7.26 -9.58 -13.14
N PRO A 187 6.78 -10.64 -12.46
CA PRO A 187 6.51 -10.61 -11.00
C PRO A 187 7.73 -10.30 -10.12
N SER A 188 8.95 -10.56 -10.61
CA SER A 188 10.22 -10.27 -9.93
C SER A 188 10.67 -8.82 -10.02
N ILE A 189 10.06 -8.00 -10.89
CA ILE A 189 10.39 -6.59 -11.09
C ILE A 189 9.44 -5.72 -10.27
N VAL A 190 9.96 -4.86 -9.39
CA VAL A 190 9.15 -4.04 -8.47
C VAL A 190 8.19 -3.14 -9.23
N GLU A 191 8.69 -2.47 -10.26
CA GLU A 191 7.97 -1.46 -11.03
C GLU A 191 6.79 -2.03 -11.81
N ASN A 192 6.85 -3.29 -12.22
CA ASN A 192 5.78 -3.93 -12.98
C ASN A 192 4.51 -4.15 -12.13
N TRP A 193 4.60 -4.02 -10.81
CA TRP A 193 3.43 -4.03 -9.92
C TRP A 193 2.73 -2.67 -9.80
N TYR A 194 3.22 -1.58 -10.42
CA TYR A 194 2.71 -0.21 -10.22
C TYR A 194 1.19 -0.10 -10.29
N THR A 195 0.57 -0.67 -11.33
CA THR A 195 -0.89 -0.64 -11.51
C THR A 195 -1.61 -1.56 -10.52
N ALA A 196 -1.03 -2.72 -10.17
CA ALA A 196 -1.58 -3.61 -9.15
C ALA A 196 -1.57 -2.98 -7.75
N VAL A 197 -0.54 -2.19 -7.43
CA VAL A 197 -0.40 -1.40 -6.19
C VAL A 197 -1.42 -0.27 -6.16
N TRP A 198 -1.62 0.45 -7.28
CA TRP A 198 -2.70 1.44 -7.40
C TRP A 198 -4.07 0.76 -7.15
N ALA A 199 -4.31 -0.38 -7.80
CA ALA A 199 -5.55 -1.15 -7.63
C ALA A 199 -5.72 -1.79 -6.24
N TYR A 200 -4.65 -1.93 -5.44
CA TYR A 200 -4.71 -2.41 -4.05
C TYR A 200 -5.52 -1.44 -3.19
N ASN A 201 -5.18 -0.16 -3.23
CA ASN A 201 -5.92 0.90 -2.55
C ASN A 201 -7.21 1.28 -3.30
N GLY A 202 -7.20 1.26 -4.63
CA GLY A 202 -8.37 1.49 -5.48
C GLY A 202 -8.03 2.31 -6.72
N LEU A 203 -8.53 1.85 -7.88
CA LEU A 203 -8.41 2.53 -9.18
C LEU A 203 -9.39 3.72 -9.29
N ALA A 204 -9.32 4.66 -8.36
CA ALA A 204 -10.12 5.88 -8.36
C ALA A 204 -9.42 7.02 -9.12
N TYR A 205 -10.19 7.93 -9.74
CA TYR A 205 -9.64 9.13 -10.37
C TYR A 205 -8.93 10.05 -9.37
N SER A 206 -9.41 10.11 -8.12
CA SER A 206 -8.75 10.80 -7.00
C SER A 206 -7.37 10.25 -6.63
N ASN A 207 -6.99 9.10 -7.20
CA ASN A 207 -5.72 8.39 -6.99
C ASN A 207 -4.91 8.23 -8.30
N ASN A 208 -5.35 8.85 -9.40
CA ASN A 208 -4.66 8.80 -10.69
C ASN A 208 -3.43 9.75 -10.71
N PRO A 209 -2.23 9.31 -11.15
CA PRO A 209 -1.02 10.15 -11.28
C PRO A 209 -1.16 11.44 -12.09
N SER A 210 -2.07 11.44 -13.05
CA SER A 210 -2.40 12.55 -13.95
C SER A 210 -3.55 13.43 -13.42
N ASN A 211 -4.05 13.16 -12.21
CA ASN A 211 -5.03 14.02 -11.56
C ASN A 211 -4.38 15.40 -11.23
N PRO A 212 -4.96 16.53 -11.68
CA PRO A 212 -4.36 17.85 -11.55
C PRO A 212 -4.34 18.40 -10.10
N THR A 213 -4.93 17.69 -9.13
CA THR A 213 -4.75 18.00 -7.69
C THR A 213 -3.34 17.65 -7.19
N TYR A 214 -2.60 16.78 -7.89
CA TYR A 214 -1.19 16.54 -7.63
C TYR A 214 -0.32 17.54 -8.41
N SER A 215 0.76 18.03 -7.77
CA SER A 215 1.67 18.94 -8.44
C SER A 215 2.29 18.30 -9.69
N SER A 216 2.35 19.06 -10.78
CA SER A 216 3.04 18.70 -12.03
C SER A 216 4.57 18.77 -11.90
N SER A 217 5.09 19.19 -10.74
CA SER A 217 6.51 19.22 -10.40
C SER A 217 6.85 18.40 -9.14
N ARG A 218 6.00 17.45 -8.76
CA ARG A 218 6.25 16.58 -7.61
C ARG A 218 7.42 15.63 -7.88
N GLY A 219 8.38 15.59 -6.98
CA GLY A 219 9.41 14.55 -6.97
C GLY A 219 8.87 13.23 -6.39
N VAL A 220 9.79 12.30 -6.16
CA VAL A 220 9.53 11.06 -5.38
C VAL A 220 8.94 11.42 -4.02
N TYR A 221 7.89 10.72 -3.60
CA TYR A 221 7.25 10.97 -2.31
C TYR A 221 8.19 10.60 -1.15
N ASN A 222 8.59 11.58 -0.34
CA ASN A 222 9.38 11.35 0.86
C ASN A 222 8.48 11.46 2.12
N PRO A 223 8.27 10.38 2.91
CA PRO A 223 7.39 10.40 4.07
C PRO A 223 7.88 11.33 5.20
N ALA A 224 9.17 11.72 5.23
CA ALA A 224 9.69 12.69 6.19
C ALA A 224 9.40 14.15 5.79
N VAL A 225 9.07 14.40 4.52
CA VAL A 225 8.65 15.72 4.00
C VAL A 225 7.13 15.82 3.88
N GLY A 226 6.47 14.70 3.54
CA GLY A 226 5.03 14.66 3.29
C GLY A 226 4.66 15.17 1.89
N GLY A 227 3.50 15.82 1.79
CA GLY A 227 2.95 16.31 0.53
C GLY A 227 1.91 15.39 -0.12
N ALA A 228 1.26 15.89 -1.18
CA ALA A 228 0.25 15.18 -1.93
C ALA A 228 0.87 14.33 -3.05
N ALA A 229 0.57 13.04 -3.05
CA ALA A 229 0.91 12.07 -4.07
C ALA A 229 -0.16 10.95 -4.09
N PRO A 230 -0.39 10.27 -5.22
CA PRO A 230 -1.24 9.08 -5.27
C PRO A 230 -0.61 7.91 -4.49
N TYR A 231 -1.42 6.90 -4.17
CA TYR A 231 -1.06 5.80 -3.28
C TYR A 231 0.17 5.01 -3.77
N GLN A 232 0.19 4.61 -5.02
CA GLN A 232 1.29 3.86 -5.63
C GLN A 232 2.61 4.65 -5.64
N GLU A 233 2.56 5.97 -5.83
CA GLU A 233 3.74 6.83 -5.70
C GLU A 233 4.18 6.99 -4.24
N LYS A 234 3.25 6.96 -3.28
CA LYS A 234 3.60 6.92 -1.84
C LYS A 234 4.26 5.59 -1.46
N VAL A 235 3.79 4.48 -2.01
CA VAL A 235 4.39 3.15 -1.79
C VAL A 235 5.79 3.10 -2.42
N PHE A 236 5.94 3.50 -3.68
CA PHE A 236 7.25 3.55 -4.35
C PHE A 236 8.21 4.54 -3.65
N GLY A 237 7.71 5.71 -3.25
CA GLY A 237 8.49 6.67 -2.47
C GLY A 237 8.92 6.16 -1.09
N ARG A 238 8.18 5.21 -0.48
CA ARG A 238 8.64 4.49 0.71
C ARG A 238 9.72 3.43 0.39
N VAL A 239 9.70 2.81 -0.79
CA VAL A 239 10.81 1.94 -1.24
C VAL A 239 12.11 2.76 -1.36
N GLU A 240 12.02 3.96 -1.94
CA GLU A 240 13.16 4.90 -2.04
C GLU A 240 13.57 5.54 -0.71
N TYR A 241 12.59 5.87 0.14
CA TYR A 241 12.81 6.48 1.45
C TYR A 241 12.27 5.57 2.56
N PRO A 242 12.94 4.44 2.86
CA PRO A 242 12.68 3.70 4.09
C PRO A 242 12.81 4.68 5.25
N SER A 243 11.77 4.78 6.07
CA SER A 243 11.79 5.62 7.26
C SER A 243 12.99 5.23 8.13
N GLY A 244 13.67 6.22 8.71
CA GLY A 244 15.09 6.14 9.14
C GLY A 244 15.50 5.11 10.22
N ASN A 245 14.67 4.11 10.50
CA ASN A 245 15.06 2.87 11.15
C ASN A 245 15.77 1.94 10.13
N PRO A 246 17.09 1.68 10.26
CA PRO A 246 17.83 0.83 9.32
C PRO A 246 17.39 -0.65 9.36
N ALA A 247 16.54 -1.04 10.32
CA ALA A 247 15.97 -2.40 10.40
C ALA A 247 14.78 -2.63 9.44
N TYR A 248 14.49 -1.71 8.51
CA TYR A 248 13.38 -1.81 7.55
C TYR A 248 13.83 -2.32 6.16
N TRP A 249 14.51 -1.51 5.34
CA TRP A 249 15.13 -1.96 4.09
C TRP A 249 16.19 -0.94 3.66
N PRO A 250 17.18 -1.33 2.82
CA PRO A 250 18.02 -0.35 2.12
C PRO A 250 17.15 0.48 1.15
N SER A 251 17.52 1.74 0.93
CA SER A 251 16.92 2.57 -0.12
C SER A 251 17.14 1.93 -1.49
N VAL A 252 16.08 1.83 -2.29
CA VAL A 252 16.13 1.33 -3.66
C VAL A 252 15.50 2.38 -4.57
N GLU A 253 16.30 2.97 -5.46
CA GLU A 253 15.84 3.88 -6.50
C GLU A 253 15.00 3.14 -7.54
N LEU A 254 13.71 3.47 -7.63
CA LEU A 254 12.78 2.87 -8.59
C LEU A 254 12.60 3.73 -9.83
N ALA A 255 12.23 3.08 -10.94
CA ALA A 255 11.73 3.78 -12.12
C ALA A 255 10.21 4.02 -12.06
N TYR A 256 9.75 5.12 -12.64
CA TYR A 256 8.33 5.47 -12.70
C TYR A 256 7.76 5.34 -14.12
N PRO A 257 6.49 4.95 -14.28
CA PRO A 257 5.77 5.15 -15.53
C PRO A 257 5.71 6.64 -15.87
N ASN A 258 5.72 6.94 -17.16
CA ASN A 258 5.49 8.31 -17.64
C ASN A 258 4.00 8.65 -17.47
N PRO A 259 3.62 9.75 -16.77
CA PRO A 259 2.21 10.11 -16.57
C PRO A 259 1.39 10.24 -17.85
N ALA A 260 2.04 10.60 -18.98
CA ALA A 260 1.38 10.69 -20.28
C ALA A 260 0.86 9.31 -20.78
N ASP A 261 1.51 8.21 -20.40
CA ASP A 261 1.14 6.86 -20.81
C ASP A 261 0.06 6.26 -19.89
N VAL A 262 -0.05 6.75 -18.63
CA VAL A 262 -1.03 6.29 -17.63
C VAL A 262 -2.47 6.66 -17.99
N GLY A 263 -2.66 7.78 -18.70
CA GLY A 263 -3.98 8.31 -19.04
C GLY A 263 -4.76 8.89 -17.85
N GLY A 264 -5.98 9.38 -18.13
CA GLY A 264 -6.79 10.15 -17.17
C GLY A 264 -7.92 9.39 -16.46
N THR A 265 -7.99 8.06 -16.57
CA THR A 265 -9.10 7.24 -16.06
C THR A 265 -8.71 6.40 -14.83
N GLY A 266 -9.68 5.74 -14.20
CA GLY A 266 -9.45 4.66 -13.23
C GLY A 266 -9.18 3.29 -13.90
N SER A 267 -8.60 3.27 -15.10
CA SER A 267 -8.26 2.04 -15.81
C SER A 267 -7.14 2.34 -16.82
N PRO A 268 -5.88 2.41 -16.36
CA PRO A 268 -4.75 2.65 -17.26
C PRO A 268 -4.63 1.53 -18.31
N PRO A 269 -4.09 1.85 -19.51
CA PRO A 269 -3.80 0.85 -20.53
C PRO A 269 -2.61 -0.03 -20.14
N ASP A 270 -2.21 -0.94 -21.02
CA ASP A 270 -0.91 -1.61 -20.89
C ASP A 270 0.20 -0.55 -20.98
N LEU A 271 1.01 -0.43 -19.92
CA LEU A 271 2.05 0.60 -19.78
C LEU A 271 3.40 0.09 -20.29
N PRO A 272 4.20 0.95 -20.97
CA PRO A 272 5.60 0.63 -21.28
C PRO A 272 6.43 0.32 -20.02
N GLU A 273 7.59 -0.29 -20.20
CA GLU A 273 8.55 -0.53 -19.11
C GLU A 273 8.88 0.82 -18.41
N PRO A 274 8.64 0.93 -17.08
CA PRO A 274 8.89 2.15 -16.33
C PRO A 274 10.35 2.61 -16.47
N SER A 275 10.55 3.91 -16.65
CA SER A 275 11.89 4.45 -16.93
C SER A 275 12.14 5.86 -16.41
N CYS A 276 11.12 6.59 -15.98
CA CYS A 276 11.28 7.96 -15.49
C CYS A 276 11.99 7.97 -14.13
N ALA A 277 12.92 8.91 -13.91
CA ALA A 277 13.68 9.00 -12.67
C ALA A 277 12.86 9.50 -11.46
N SER A 278 11.68 10.09 -11.71
CA SER A 278 10.70 10.42 -10.67
C SER A 278 9.29 10.49 -11.29
N PRO A 279 8.21 10.64 -10.49
CA PRO A 279 6.84 10.75 -11.00
C PRO A 279 6.60 11.80 -12.09
N THR A 280 7.39 12.89 -12.12
CA THR A 280 7.27 13.94 -13.16
C THR A 280 8.59 14.25 -13.88
N ASP A 281 9.65 13.45 -13.68
CA ASP A 281 10.91 13.59 -14.43
C ASP A 281 11.16 12.36 -15.29
N CYS A 282 10.76 12.48 -16.55
CA CYS A 282 11.05 11.52 -17.61
C CYS A 282 12.21 11.98 -18.53
N GLY A 283 12.86 13.11 -18.25
CA GLY A 283 14.05 13.57 -18.94
C GLY A 283 15.28 12.83 -18.43
N ASN A 284 15.38 12.66 -17.12
CA ASN A 284 16.29 11.69 -16.51
C ASN A 284 15.65 10.30 -16.48
N LYS A 285 16.49 9.26 -16.53
CA LYS A 285 16.05 7.86 -16.64
C LYS A 285 16.68 6.96 -15.58
N ARG A 286 15.91 5.98 -15.12
CA ARG A 286 16.35 4.86 -14.26
C ARG A 286 15.98 3.53 -14.93
N SER A 287 16.74 2.48 -14.61
CA SER A 287 16.38 1.09 -14.92
C SER A 287 15.45 0.53 -13.85
N VAL A 288 14.59 -0.42 -14.22
CA VAL A 288 13.74 -1.16 -13.28
C VAL A 288 14.55 -2.06 -12.33
N HIS A 289 13.95 -2.42 -11.20
CA HIS A 289 14.59 -3.14 -10.10
C HIS A 289 14.08 -4.59 -9.97
N THR A 290 15.01 -5.56 -10.03
CA THR A 290 14.72 -6.95 -9.65
C THR A 290 14.76 -7.10 -8.13
N SER A 291 13.63 -7.50 -7.54
CA SER A 291 13.42 -7.58 -6.10
C SER A 291 14.36 -8.55 -5.37
N SER A 292 14.68 -8.18 -4.13
CA SER A 292 15.53 -8.94 -3.22
C SER A 292 15.00 -8.96 -1.77
N CYS A 293 15.05 -10.13 -1.12
CA CYS A 293 14.76 -10.22 0.31
C CYS A 293 15.93 -9.69 1.15
N PHE A 294 15.86 -8.43 1.58
CA PHE A 294 16.79 -7.89 2.58
C PHE A 294 16.61 -8.57 3.95
N SER A 295 17.69 -9.16 4.48
CA SER A 295 17.73 -9.79 5.81
C SER A 295 18.59 -8.99 6.79
N THR A 296 18.00 -8.57 7.91
CA THR A 296 18.70 -7.85 9.00
C THR A 296 19.49 -8.82 9.89
N GLY A 297 20.50 -9.53 9.38
CA GLY A 297 21.20 -10.49 10.25
C GLY A 297 22.26 -11.42 9.68
N THR A 298 23.32 -10.93 9.06
CA THR A 298 24.68 -11.43 9.37
C THR A 298 25.67 -10.28 9.21
N GLY A 299 26.41 -9.94 10.27
CA GLY A 299 27.42 -8.88 10.21
C GLY A 299 28.63 -9.31 9.39
N GLY A 300 28.74 -8.81 8.16
CA GLY A 300 29.93 -8.94 7.31
C GLY A 300 30.62 -7.59 7.15
N ALA A 301 31.82 -7.44 7.71
CA ALA A 301 32.61 -6.23 7.56
C ALA A 301 33.42 -6.27 6.25
N GLY A 302 33.36 -5.17 5.46
CA GLY A 302 34.31 -4.86 4.39
C GLY A 302 34.05 -5.55 3.05
N GLY A 303 34.16 -4.78 1.95
CA GLY A 303 33.99 -5.31 0.61
C GLY A 303 33.88 -4.29 -0.53
N SER A 304 34.68 -3.21 -0.51
CA SER A 304 34.86 -2.41 -1.73
C SER A 304 35.67 -3.25 -2.73
N GLY A 305 35.09 -3.56 -3.89
CA GLY A 305 35.61 -4.56 -4.82
C GLY A 305 35.28 -4.24 -6.27
N SER A 306 36.07 -3.34 -6.86
CA SER A 306 36.05 -3.01 -8.29
C SER A 306 36.40 -4.22 -9.17
N GLY A 307 35.81 -4.25 -10.37
CA GLY A 307 35.80 -5.39 -11.29
C GLY A 307 37.12 -6.10 -11.62
N GLY A 308 36.97 -7.39 -11.90
CA GLY A 308 37.97 -8.26 -12.54
C GLY A 308 37.28 -9.20 -13.52
N ALA A 309 37.83 -9.31 -14.74
CA ALA A 309 37.25 -10.07 -15.85
C ALA A 309 37.37 -11.60 -15.67
N PRO A 310 36.57 -12.43 -16.38
CA PRO A 310 36.58 -13.88 -16.20
C PRO A 310 37.75 -14.57 -16.92
N ALA A 311 38.24 -15.66 -16.34
CA ALA A 311 39.10 -16.63 -17.00
C ALA A 311 38.29 -17.88 -17.41
N GLY A 312 38.55 -18.43 -18.60
CA GLY A 312 37.98 -19.71 -19.05
C GLY A 312 38.68 -20.92 -18.39
N GLY A 313 38.38 -22.18 -18.76
CA GLY A 313 37.45 -22.70 -19.76
C GLY A 313 37.84 -24.13 -20.19
N GLY A 314 36.85 -25.02 -20.41
CA GLY A 314 37.01 -26.42 -20.87
C GLY A 314 37.12 -27.47 -19.75
N GLY A 315 36.67 -28.73 -19.92
CA GLY A 315 35.87 -29.34 -21.01
C GLY A 315 35.95 -30.88 -21.05
N GLY A 316 34.82 -31.57 -21.30
CA GLY A 316 34.69 -33.06 -21.51
C GLY A 316 34.89 -33.94 -20.25
N GLY A 317 34.38 -35.16 -20.08
CA GLY A 317 33.55 -36.11 -20.86
C GLY A 317 33.74 -37.54 -20.25
N ALA A 318 32.92 -38.59 -20.40
CA ALA A 318 31.61 -38.83 -21.04
C ALA A 318 30.94 -40.10 -20.37
N PRO A 319 29.66 -40.47 -20.63
CA PRO A 319 28.89 -41.40 -19.78
C PRO A 319 28.86 -42.88 -20.22
N SER A 320 28.43 -43.76 -19.31
CA SER A 320 27.95 -45.14 -19.56
C SER A 320 27.10 -45.61 -18.36
N GLY A 321 26.10 -46.50 -18.46
CA GLY A 321 25.44 -47.08 -19.63
C GLY A 321 24.79 -48.46 -19.31
N GLY A 322 23.51 -48.64 -19.65
CA GLY A 322 22.91 -49.97 -19.87
C GLY A 322 21.82 -50.48 -18.91
N GLY A 323 20.73 -51.02 -19.49
CA GLY A 323 19.99 -52.17 -18.93
C GLY A 323 18.56 -51.97 -18.43
N GLY A 324 17.56 -52.17 -19.30
CA GLY A 324 16.26 -52.76 -18.89
C GLY A 324 16.36 -54.30 -18.84
N PRO A 325 15.25 -55.08 -18.68
CA PRO A 325 13.89 -54.73 -19.10
C PRO A 325 12.68 -55.24 -18.24
N THR A 326 11.46 -54.94 -18.74
CA THR A 326 10.21 -55.75 -18.74
C THR A 326 9.23 -55.86 -17.53
N VAL A 327 8.03 -55.29 -17.79
CA VAL A 327 6.62 -55.69 -17.49
C VAL A 327 6.07 -56.01 -16.08
N GLY A 328 4.85 -55.48 -15.86
CA GLY A 328 3.92 -55.75 -14.75
C GLY A 328 3.43 -54.45 -14.10
N GLY A 329 2.16 -54.03 -14.13
CA GLY A 329 0.94 -54.69 -14.61
C GLY A 329 -0.13 -54.78 -13.51
N ALA A 330 -0.69 -53.64 -13.06
CA ALA A 330 -1.85 -53.62 -12.17
C ALA A 330 -2.65 -52.31 -12.32
N ALA A 331 -3.98 -52.42 -12.40
CA ALA A 331 -4.90 -51.28 -12.44
C ALA A 331 -5.35 -50.88 -11.02
N GLY A 332 -5.77 -49.62 -10.85
CA GLY A 332 -6.32 -49.12 -9.58
C GLY A 332 -7.12 -47.83 -9.80
N SER A 333 -8.42 -47.98 -10.03
CA SER A 333 -9.34 -46.86 -10.33
C SER A 333 -9.86 -46.15 -9.09
N ALA A 334 -9.67 -44.83 -9.03
CA ALA A 334 -10.52 -43.85 -8.34
C ALA A 334 -10.11 -42.46 -8.87
N GLY A 335 -10.99 -41.51 -9.19
CA GLY A 335 -12.44 -41.43 -9.08
C GLY A 335 -12.81 -39.97 -9.34
N SER A 336 -13.08 -39.63 -10.61
CA SER A 336 -13.18 -38.25 -11.06
C SER A 336 -14.59 -37.67 -10.90
N ALA A 337 -14.75 -36.74 -9.95
CA ALA A 337 -15.88 -35.84 -9.81
C ALA A 337 -15.40 -34.56 -9.09
N GLY A 338 -15.79 -33.34 -9.47
CA GLY A 338 -16.58 -32.91 -10.63
C GLY A 338 -16.35 -31.42 -10.90
N ALA A 339 -16.68 -30.95 -12.09
CA ALA A 339 -16.50 -29.54 -12.45
C ALA A 339 -17.54 -28.63 -11.75
N GLY A 340 -17.06 -27.68 -10.94
CA GLY A 340 -17.87 -26.59 -10.39
C GLY A 340 -17.59 -25.29 -11.15
N ALA A 341 -18.62 -24.71 -11.77
CA ALA A 341 -18.48 -23.51 -12.59
C ALA A 341 -18.14 -22.26 -11.75
N LEU A 342 -17.15 -21.47 -12.22
CA LEU A 342 -16.87 -20.15 -11.68
C LEU A 342 -17.88 -19.14 -12.24
N GLY A 343 -18.60 -18.44 -11.34
CA GLY A 343 -19.53 -17.39 -11.71
C GLY A 343 -18.81 -16.18 -12.31
N GLY A 344 -19.19 -15.79 -13.53
CA GLY A 344 -18.59 -14.64 -14.21
C GLY A 344 -19.13 -13.31 -13.68
N PHE A 345 -18.23 -12.36 -13.41
CA PHE A 345 -18.58 -10.96 -13.19
C PHE A 345 -18.85 -10.28 -14.53
N ALA A 346 -20.13 -10.15 -14.89
CA ALA A 346 -20.55 -9.41 -16.08
C ALA A 346 -20.66 -7.91 -15.78
N GLY A 347 -19.70 -7.12 -16.26
CA GLY A 347 -19.80 -5.66 -16.29
C GLY A 347 -20.81 -5.20 -17.34
N GLY A 348 -22.01 -4.81 -16.90
CA GLY A 348 -23.08 -4.34 -17.78
C GLY A 348 -22.94 -2.86 -18.16
N ALA A 349 -22.30 -2.57 -19.30
CA ALA A 349 -22.46 -1.28 -19.97
C ALA A 349 -23.75 -1.29 -20.81
N GLY A 350 -24.70 -0.41 -20.50
CA GLY A 350 -25.99 -0.33 -21.18
C GLY A 350 -26.28 1.06 -21.72
N ALA A 351 -26.31 1.21 -23.04
CA ALA A 351 -26.74 2.43 -23.73
C ALA A 351 -28.06 2.18 -24.50
N ALA A 352 -29.07 3.03 -24.26
CA ALA A 352 -30.28 3.17 -25.09
C ALA A 352 -30.94 4.53 -24.74
N THR A 353 -30.89 5.55 -25.60
CA THR A 353 -31.81 5.83 -26.73
C THR A 353 -33.30 5.90 -26.37
N SER A 354 -33.74 7.12 -26.06
CA SER A 354 -35.03 7.78 -26.42
C SER A 354 -36.28 6.94 -26.80
N GLY A 355 -37.40 7.22 -26.12
CA GLY A 355 -38.72 7.24 -26.77
C GLY A 355 -39.94 6.90 -25.90
N GLY A 356 -40.82 7.89 -25.67
CA GLY A 356 -42.25 7.63 -25.36
C GLY A 356 -42.70 7.76 -23.89
N ALA A 357 -43.35 8.87 -23.56
CA ALA A 357 -44.27 9.00 -22.41
C ALA A 357 -45.73 8.74 -22.88
N PRO A 358 -46.75 8.58 -22.00
CA PRO A 358 -47.27 9.73 -21.24
C PRO A 358 -47.83 9.48 -19.81
N SER A 359 -47.48 10.41 -18.91
CA SER A 359 -48.36 11.22 -18.02
C SER A 359 -49.46 10.63 -17.10
N ALA A 360 -49.32 10.88 -15.78
CA ALA A 360 -50.27 11.56 -14.86
C ALA A 360 -49.77 11.36 -13.40
N GLY A 361 -49.18 12.30 -12.65
CA GLY A 361 -49.73 13.55 -12.06
C GLY A 361 -49.58 13.45 -10.51
N GLY A 362 -49.39 14.47 -9.66
CA GLY A 362 -49.06 15.89 -9.88
C GLY A 362 -48.93 16.70 -8.56
N GLY A 363 -47.72 17.18 -8.24
CA GLY A 363 -47.41 18.41 -7.46
C GLY A 363 -47.48 18.40 -5.92
N PRO A 364 -47.06 19.49 -5.24
CA PRO A 364 -45.90 20.36 -5.53
C PRO A 364 -45.01 20.67 -4.28
N GLY A 365 -43.73 21.03 -4.47
CA GLY A 365 -42.84 21.47 -3.37
C GLY A 365 -41.46 21.97 -3.82
N ASN A 366 -41.07 23.17 -3.38
CA ASN A 366 -39.96 24.05 -3.82
C ASN A 366 -38.51 23.48 -3.91
N PRO A 367 -37.59 24.18 -4.60
CA PRO A 367 -36.21 23.73 -4.85
C PRO A 367 -35.18 24.17 -3.78
N ALA A 368 -34.15 23.35 -3.63
CA ALA A 368 -32.86 23.64 -2.98
C ALA A 368 -31.78 22.89 -3.79
N SER A 369 -30.77 23.58 -4.35
CA SER A 369 -29.38 23.57 -3.85
C SER A 369 -29.00 22.21 -3.22
N GLY A 370 -28.12 21.42 -3.81
CA GLY A 370 -26.77 21.81 -4.23
C GLY A 370 -25.78 21.23 -3.21
N ASP A 371 -24.59 20.83 -3.67
CA ASP A 371 -23.54 20.11 -2.92
C ASP A 371 -23.76 18.58 -2.79
N GLU A 372 -23.13 17.84 -3.70
CA GLU A 372 -22.81 16.41 -3.53
C GLU A 372 -21.44 16.32 -2.83
N ASP A 373 -21.43 15.91 -1.55
CA ASP A 373 -20.18 15.66 -0.81
C ASP A 373 -19.51 14.37 -1.33
N ASP A 374 -18.43 14.54 -2.10
CA ASP A 374 -17.60 13.47 -2.65
C ASP A 374 -16.78 12.78 -1.54
N VAL A 375 -17.35 11.73 -0.93
CA VAL A 375 -16.71 10.93 0.12
C VAL A 375 -15.59 10.08 -0.48
N SER A 376 -14.44 10.71 -0.72
CA SER A 376 -13.19 10.07 -1.14
C SER A 376 -12.61 9.18 -0.05
N GLY A 377 -13.12 7.96 0.04
CA GLY A 377 -12.55 6.88 0.85
C GLY A 377 -11.19 6.43 0.30
N GLY A 378 -10.20 6.33 1.18
CA GLY A 378 -8.91 5.73 0.87
C GLY A 378 -8.26 5.23 2.16
N CYS A 379 -7.91 3.94 2.19
CA CYS A 379 -7.56 3.15 3.38
C CYS A 379 -6.31 3.59 4.17
N ALA A 380 -5.68 4.70 3.80
CA ALA A 380 -4.45 5.15 4.45
C ALA A 380 -4.73 5.73 5.84
N CYS A 381 -4.13 5.13 6.87
CA CYS A 381 -4.02 5.64 8.24
C CYS A 381 -3.40 7.06 8.27
N ARG A 382 -4.22 8.11 8.08
CA ARG A 382 -3.75 9.49 8.06
C ARG A 382 -3.45 9.98 9.48
N LEU A 383 -2.17 10.19 9.79
CA LEU A 383 -1.77 11.10 10.86
C LEU A 383 -2.42 12.47 10.61
N LYS A 384 -3.30 12.90 11.52
CA LYS A 384 -4.04 14.15 11.41
C LYS A 384 -3.08 15.35 11.57
N PRO A 385 -3.03 16.30 10.62
CA PRO A 385 -2.32 17.56 10.82
C PRO A 385 -2.88 18.32 12.03
N ARG A 386 -2.01 18.97 12.81
CA ARG A 386 -2.45 19.75 13.97
C ARG A 386 -3.23 20.99 13.51
N PRO A 387 -4.31 21.42 14.19
CA PRO A 387 -4.92 22.71 13.94
C PRO A 387 -3.92 23.81 14.37
N GLY A 388 -3.27 24.46 13.40
CA GLY A 388 -2.28 25.50 13.65
C GLY A 388 -1.25 25.70 12.54
N ASP A 389 -0.92 24.64 11.78
CA ASP A 389 0.12 24.69 10.74
C ASP A 389 -0.37 25.30 9.41
N ALA A 390 -0.97 26.50 9.50
CA ALA A 390 -1.15 27.38 8.36
C ALA A 390 0.07 28.31 8.29
N SER A 391 1.08 27.93 7.49
CA SER A 391 2.23 28.77 7.18
C SER A 391 1.77 30.00 6.38
N ALA A 392 1.45 31.09 7.08
CA ALA A 392 1.10 32.35 6.46
C ALA A 392 2.31 32.91 5.67
N PRO A 393 2.15 33.32 4.41
CA PRO A 393 3.24 33.91 3.65
C PRO A 393 3.57 35.30 4.20
N LEU A 394 4.79 35.45 4.71
CA LEU A 394 5.41 36.75 4.90
C LEU A 394 5.54 37.42 3.53
N TRP A 395 4.77 38.48 3.26
CA TRP A 395 5.18 39.77 2.64
C TRP A 395 3.93 40.65 2.38
N LEU A 396 4.15 41.98 2.37
CA LEU A 396 3.19 43.08 2.14
C LEU A 396 2.15 43.38 3.25
N GLY A 397 2.21 44.61 3.78
CA GLY A 397 1.29 45.12 4.81
C GLY A 397 1.71 46.48 5.39
N VAL A 398 1.94 47.48 4.53
CA VAL A 398 2.36 48.83 4.94
C VAL A 398 1.15 49.73 5.29
N ALA A 399 1.23 50.35 6.47
CA ALA A 399 0.65 51.65 6.86
C ALA A 399 -0.85 51.79 7.26
N LEU A 400 -1.01 52.63 8.31
CA LEU A 400 -2.22 53.34 8.80
C LEU A 400 -3.37 52.47 9.36
N VAL A 401 -4.09 52.86 10.42
CA VAL A 401 -4.34 54.21 10.98
C VAL A 401 -4.12 54.26 12.51
N TRP A 402 -3.37 55.26 12.99
CA TRP A 402 -3.40 55.72 14.39
C TRP A 402 -4.16 57.06 14.45
N ALA A 403 -5.39 57.07 14.98
CA ALA A 403 -6.15 58.32 15.14
C ALA A 403 -7.31 58.26 16.16
N VAL A 404 -7.02 58.29 17.47
CA VAL A 404 -7.88 58.96 18.47
C VAL A 404 -6.98 59.61 19.55
N ALA A 405 -7.41 60.75 20.09
CA ALA A 405 -6.89 61.42 21.29
C ALA A 405 -5.52 62.16 21.23
N ARG A 406 -5.35 63.10 20.29
CA ARG A 406 -4.68 64.37 20.62
C ARG A 406 -5.72 65.43 20.99
N ARG A 407 -5.94 65.66 22.30
CA ARG A 407 -6.47 66.95 22.82
C ARG A 407 -6.34 67.09 24.35
N ARG A 408 -5.13 67.41 24.80
CA ARG A 408 -4.93 68.51 25.75
C ARG A 408 -3.49 69.02 25.63
N ALA A 409 -3.37 70.27 25.20
CA ALA A 409 -2.15 71.05 25.24
C ALA A 409 -2.23 72.02 26.42
N ARG A 410 -1.06 72.58 26.79
CA ARG A 410 -0.83 73.59 27.85
C ARG A 410 -0.73 72.98 29.26
N GLY A 411 0.39 73.26 29.91
CA GLY A 411 0.93 72.63 31.12
C GLY A 411 2.42 72.45 30.90
#